data_AF-A0A1C7LYA1-F1
#
_entry.id   AF-A0A1C7LYA1-F1
#
_cell.length_a   1.000
_cell.length_b   1.000
_cell.length_c   1.000
_cell.angle_alpha   90.00
_cell.angle_beta   90.00
_cell.angle_gamma   90.00
#
_symmetry.space_group_name_H-M   'P 1'
#
loop_
_entity.id
_entity.type
_entity.pdbx_description
1 polymer ?
#
loop_
_entity_poly.entity_id
_entity_poly.type
_entity_poly.pdbx_seq_one_letter_code
_entity_poly.pdbx_strand_id
1 'polypeptide(L)'
;MDEKEARKIQNTYHTSWKRYQLHKEEVIHLEDELEIVDHWLPGMPEFEEMIVELRQRDYRLALDNLECLVVQRLLELTKLGMNGIGTSTIVNEILFNRLAGYKLHEKIGKALRARAGAIRKALTEYNKCAAELTPPRPELSWNDIVEMVSLADFDLLRNARQDI
;
A
#
# COMPACT_ATOMS: atom_id res chain seq x y z
N MET A 1 13.31 -30.15 29.69
CA MET A 1 12.17 -29.89 28.78
C MET A 1 10.95 -30.56 29.39
N ASP A 2 9.89 -29.80 29.62
CA ASP A 2 8.66 -30.31 30.25
C ASP A 2 7.93 -31.26 29.28
N GLU A 3 7.39 -32.37 29.78
CA GLU A 3 6.70 -33.39 28.98
C GLU A 3 5.45 -32.83 28.27
N LYS A 4 4.82 -31.84 28.91
CA LYS A 4 3.69 -31.10 28.34
C LYS A 4 4.11 -30.24 27.14
N GLU A 5 5.30 -29.66 27.21
CA GLU A 5 5.89 -28.85 26.15
C GLU A 5 6.31 -29.72 24.96
N ALA A 6 6.89 -30.90 25.23
CA ALA A 6 7.21 -31.91 24.22
C ALA A 6 5.97 -32.38 23.44
N ARG A 7 4.87 -32.70 24.14
CA ARG A 7 3.59 -33.08 23.52
C ARG A 7 2.98 -31.95 22.67
N LYS A 8 3.10 -30.70 23.12
CA LYS A 8 2.61 -29.54 22.36
C LYS A 8 3.37 -29.39 21.05
N ILE A 9 4.70 -29.49 21.08
CA ILE A 9 5.55 -29.44 19.88
C ILE A 9 5.19 -30.57 18.91
N GLN A 10 5.03 -31.80 19.42
CA GLN A 10 4.66 -32.95 18.60
C GLN A 10 3.29 -32.77 17.92
N ASN A 11 2.29 -32.26 18.66
CA ASN A 11 0.97 -31.97 18.09
C ASN A 11 1.01 -30.85 17.05
N THR A 12 1.78 -29.78 17.30
CA THR A 12 1.98 -28.70 16.34
C THR A 12 2.67 -29.21 15.07
N TYR A 13 3.72 -30.02 15.21
CA TYR A 13 4.38 -30.65 14.06
C TYR A 13 3.41 -31.50 13.26
N HIS A 14 2.67 -32.39 13.91
CA HIS A 14 1.73 -33.29 13.25
C HIS A 14 0.60 -32.53 12.53
N THR A 15 0.04 -31.50 13.15
CA THR A 15 -1.01 -30.67 12.51
C THR A 15 -0.47 -29.80 11.38
N SER A 16 0.77 -29.32 11.47
CA SER A 16 1.43 -28.56 10.40
C SER A 16 1.76 -29.47 9.21
N TRP A 17 2.26 -30.68 9.50
CA TRP A 17 2.54 -31.70 8.48
C TRP A 17 1.28 -32.11 7.72
N LYS A 18 0.17 -32.37 8.43
CA LYS A 18 -1.11 -32.69 7.77
C LYS A 18 -1.60 -31.58 6.85
N ARG A 19 -1.47 -30.32 7.28
CA ARG A 19 -1.84 -29.16 6.43
C ARG A 19 -0.94 -29.04 5.21
N TYR A 20 0.37 -29.25 5.39
CA TYR A 20 1.31 -29.26 4.28
C TYR A 20 0.97 -30.34 3.25
N GLN A 21 0.66 -31.57 3.70
CA GLN A 21 0.27 -32.66 2.80
C GLN A 21 -1.02 -32.33 2.04
N LEU A 22 -2.04 -31.78 2.73
CA LEU A 22 -3.29 -31.37 2.08
C LEU A 22 -3.04 -30.34 0.97
N HIS A 23 -2.30 -29.27 1.25
CA HIS A 23 -2.00 -28.25 0.23
C HIS A 23 -1.09 -28.78 -0.88
N LYS A 24 -0.20 -29.72 -0.56
CA LYS A 24 0.63 -30.38 -1.57
C LYS A 24 -0.22 -31.19 -2.54
N GLU A 25 -1.19 -31.95 -2.04
CA GLU A 25 -2.13 -32.71 -2.88
C GLU A 25 -2.99 -31.78 -3.74
N GLU A 26 -3.49 -30.67 -3.19
CA GLU A 26 -4.23 -29.64 -3.93
C GLU A 26 -3.39 -29.03 -5.06
N VAL A 27 -2.12 -28.72 -4.80
CA VAL A 27 -1.20 -28.18 -5.81
C VAL A 27 -0.95 -29.20 -6.92
N ILE A 28 -0.70 -30.47 -6.60
CA ILE A 28 -0.49 -31.53 -7.60
C ILE A 28 -1.73 -31.67 -8.51
N HIS A 29 -2.93 -31.63 -7.94
CA HIS A 29 -4.16 -31.70 -8.73
C HIS A 29 -4.31 -30.51 -9.68
N LEU A 30 -4.00 -29.30 -9.22
CA LEU A 30 -4.05 -28.10 -10.05
C LEU A 30 -2.98 -28.12 -11.15
N GLU A 31 -1.79 -28.65 -10.85
CA GLU A 31 -0.72 -28.80 -11.84
C GLU A 31 -1.10 -29.77 -12.96
N ASP A 32 -1.78 -30.88 -12.62
CA ASP A 32 -2.32 -31.84 -13.58
C ASP A 32 -3.43 -31.21 -14.44
N GLU A 33 -4.37 -30.48 -13.83
CA GLU A 33 -5.45 -29.78 -14.53
C GLU A 33 -4.94 -28.68 -15.49
N LEU A 34 -3.85 -28.02 -15.12
CA LEU A 34 -3.23 -26.94 -15.91
C LEU A 34 -2.14 -27.45 -16.86
N GLU A 35 -1.92 -28.77 -16.93
CA GLU A 35 -0.88 -29.42 -17.75
C GLU A 35 0.53 -28.83 -17.51
N ILE A 36 0.83 -28.46 -16.27
CA ILE A 36 2.13 -27.89 -15.88
C ILE A 36 3.13 -29.03 -15.73
N VAL A 37 3.99 -29.20 -16.73
CA VAL A 37 5.01 -30.25 -16.76
C VAL A 37 6.31 -29.82 -16.07
N ASP A 38 6.73 -28.57 -16.29
CA ASP A 38 7.98 -28.03 -15.76
C ASP A 38 7.70 -26.85 -14.82
N HIS A 39 8.17 -26.95 -13.58
CA HIS A 39 8.15 -25.83 -12.65
C HIS A 39 9.24 -24.82 -12.97
N TRP A 40 8.91 -23.55 -12.90
CA TRP A 40 9.90 -22.49 -12.92
C TRP A 40 10.78 -22.57 -11.67
N LEU A 41 12.06 -22.88 -11.88
CA LEU A 41 13.07 -22.97 -10.83
C LEU A 41 13.96 -21.72 -10.83
N PRO A 42 14.56 -21.37 -9.68
CA PRO A 42 15.55 -20.30 -9.61
C PRO A 42 16.66 -20.49 -10.65
N GLY A 43 16.94 -19.44 -11.44
CA GLY A 43 17.90 -19.47 -12.54
C GLY A 43 17.31 -19.80 -13.92
N MET A 44 16.02 -20.16 -14.03
CA MET A 44 15.31 -20.19 -15.31
C MET A 44 14.88 -18.77 -15.72
N PRO A 45 14.91 -18.41 -17.01
CA PRO A 45 14.53 -17.07 -17.44
C PRO A 45 13.09 -16.71 -17.06
N GLU A 46 12.15 -17.64 -17.17
CA GLU A 46 10.75 -17.43 -16.81
C GLU A 46 10.59 -17.17 -15.31
N PHE A 47 11.39 -17.83 -14.47
CA PHE A 47 11.39 -17.58 -13.04
C PHE A 47 11.89 -16.17 -12.71
N GLU A 48 13.00 -15.75 -13.33
CA GLU A 48 13.57 -14.42 -13.10
C GLU A 48 12.65 -13.31 -13.62
N GLU A 49 12.03 -13.48 -14.79
CA GLU A 49 11.01 -12.57 -15.33
C GLU A 49 9.83 -12.42 -14.38
N MET A 50 9.33 -13.53 -13.84
CA MET A 50 8.24 -13.51 -12.87
C MET A 50 8.59 -12.82 -11.56
N ILE A 51 9.84 -12.94 -11.10
CA ILE A 51 10.29 -12.20 -9.92
C ILE A 51 10.27 -10.69 -10.18
N VAL A 52 10.65 -10.25 -11.38
CA VAL A 52 10.54 -8.84 -11.78
C VAL A 52 9.09 -8.38 -11.79
N GLU A 53 8.19 -9.15 -12.41
CA GLU A 53 6.75 -8.86 -12.45
C GLU A 53 6.12 -8.83 -11.04
N LEU A 54 6.54 -9.74 -10.15
CA LEU A 54 6.06 -9.78 -8.78
C LEU A 54 6.48 -8.52 -8.01
N ARG A 55 7.73 -8.07 -8.16
CA ARG A 55 8.19 -6.80 -7.56
C ARG A 55 7.40 -5.60 -8.09
N GLN A 56 7.09 -5.57 -9.39
CA GLN A 56 6.24 -4.53 -9.97
C GLN A 56 4.82 -4.56 -9.41
N ARG A 57 4.25 -5.76 -9.23
CA ARG A 57 2.94 -5.93 -8.59
C ARG A 57 2.96 -5.48 -7.13
N ASP A 58 3.96 -5.88 -6.37
CA ASP A 58 4.09 -5.50 -4.95
C ASP A 58 4.21 -3.97 -4.80
N TYR A 59 5.00 -3.33 -5.68
CA TYR A 59 5.06 -1.87 -5.78
C TYR A 59 3.69 -1.25 -6.06
N ARG A 60 2.95 -1.76 -7.06
CA ARG A 60 1.60 -1.26 -7.39
C ARG A 60 0.64 -1.39 -6.21
N LEU A 61 0.63 -2.55 -5.54
CA LEU A 61 -0.21 -2.77 -4.36
C LEU A 61 0.17 -1.85 -3.19
N ALA A 62 1.46 -1.63 -2.97
CA ALA A 62 1.95 -0.71 -1.94
C ALA A 62 1.51 0.74 -2.23
N LEU A 63 1.60 1.16 -3.50
CA LEU A 63 1.13 2.46 -3.97
C LEU A 63 -0.39 2.62 -3.82
N ASP A 64 -1.18 1.65 -4.30
CA ASP A 64 -2.65 1.66 -4.20
C ASP A 64 -3.11 1.74 -2.74
N ASN A 65 -2.45 1.00 -1.84
CA ASN A 65 -2.77 1.02 -0.42
C ASN A 65 -2.41 2.37 0.23
N LEU A 66 -1.24 2.92 -0.10
CA LEU A 66 -0.85 4.26 0.35
C LEU A 66 -1.88 5.29 -0.09
N GLU A 67 -2.28 5.26 -1.35
CA GLU A 67 -3.23 6.18 -1.92
C GLU A 67 -4.63 6.05 -1.28
N CYS A 68 -5.15 4.83 -1.19
CA CYS A 68 -6.45 4.55 -0.58
C CYS A 68 -6.53 5.10 0.85
N LEU A 69 -5.47 4.89 1.65
CA LEU A 69 -5.40 5.42 3.00
C LEU A 69 -5.42 6.95 3.04
N VAL A 70 -4.72 7.62 2.12
CA VAL A 70 -4.69 9.09 2.07
C VAL A 70 -6.04 9.63 1.59
N VAL A 71 -6.63 9.08 0.52
CA VAL A 71 -7.96 9.46 0.00
C VAL A 71 -9.03 9.24 1.06
N GLN A 72 -9.01 8.11 1.77
CA GLN A 72 -9.93 7.83 2.87
C GLN A 72 -9.86 8.94 3.93
N ARG A 73 -8.66 9.40 4.31
CA ARG A 73 -8.53 10.49 5.30
C ARG A 73 -9.07 11.80 4.77
N LEU A 74 -8.87 12.13 3.50
CA LEU A 74 -9.39 13.36 2.92
C LEU A 74 -10.92 13.36 2.85
N LEU A 75 -11.52 12.23 2.50
CA LEU A 75 -12.97 12.06 2.51
C LEU A 75 -13.55 12.16 3.92
N GLU A 76 -12.91 11.54 4.91
CA GLU A 76 -13.30 11.71 6.32
C GLU A 76 -13.22 13.16 6.77
N LEU A 77 -12.18 13.90 6.37
CA LEU A 77 -12.03 15.31 6.70
C LEU A 77 -13.08 16.19 6.05
N THR A 78 -13.42 15.90 4.79
CA THR A 78 -14.49 16.60 4.08
C THR A 78 -15.81 16.39 4.80
N LYS A 79 -16.11 15.15 5.21
CA LYS A 79 -17.29 14.80 6.01
C LYS A 79 -17.33 15.46 7.39
N LEU A 80 -16.19 15.80 7.99
CA LEU A 80 -16.10 16.53 9.27
C LEU A 80 -16.11 18.07 9.07
N GLY A 81 -15.65 18.54 7.91
CA GLY A 81 -15.63 19.95 7.53
C GLY A 81 -16.99 20.48 7.04
N MET A 82 -17.86 19.60 6.54
CA MET A 82 -19.25 19.90 6.15
C MET A 82 -20.16 20.32 7.32
N ASN A 83 -19.65 20.28 8.56
CA ASN A 83 -20.41 20.52 9.79
C ASN A 83 -20.30 21.98 10.27
N GLY A 84 -19.46 22.82 9.65
CA GLY A 84 -18.99 24.04 10.33
C GLY A 84 -18.59 25.25 9.50
N ILE A 85 -18.88 25.31 8.19
CA ILE A 85 -18.52 26.50 7.39
C ILE A 85 -19.78 27.09 6.76
N GLY A 86 -20.48 27.91 7.55
CA GLY A 86 -21.42 28.89 7.04
C GLY A 86 -20.66 29.93 6.19
N THR A 87 -21.07 30.06 4.94
CA THR A 87 -20.59 31.03 3.96
C THR A 87 -20.81 32.48 4.42
N SER A 88 -19.80 33.34 4.31
CA SER A 88 -20.01 34.80 4.26
C SER A 88 -18.89 35.53 3.51
N THR A 89 -19.31 36.10 2.36
CA THR A 89 -18.98 37.43 1.80
C THR A 89 -17.59 37.75 1.23
N ILE A 90 -17.49 37.61 -0.10
CA ILE A 90 -17.08 38.54 -1.20
C ILE A 90 -15.79 39.39 -1.10
N VAL A 91 -15.12 39.61 0.03
CA VAL A 91 -13.83 40.38 0.05
C VAL A 91 -12.58 39.49 0.05
N ASN A 92 -12.74 38.20 -0.25
CA ASN A 92 -11.77 37.15 0.04
C ASN A 92 -11.59 36.24 -1.18
N GLU A 93 -11.19 36.75 -2.35
CA GLU A 93 -10.96 35.88 -3.53
C GLU A 93 -9.48 35.73 -3.91
N ILE A 94 -8.66 36.78 -3.73
CA ILE A 94 -7.23 36.72 -4.13
C ILE A 94 -6.31 36.37 -2.95
N LEU A 95 -6.54 36.98 -1.78
CA LEU A 95 -5.78 36.68 -0.55
C LEU A 95 -6.31 35.46 0.19
N PHE A 96 -7.61 35.17 0.08
CA PHE A 96 -8.21 33.99 0.69
C PHE A 96 -7.78 32.72 -0.02
N ASN A 97 -7.68 32.65 -1.35
CA ASN A 97 -7.19 31.41 -1.98
C ASN A 97 -5.75 31.07 -1.56
N ARG A 98 -4.90 32.08 -1.34
CA ARG A 98 -3.53 31.87 -0.86
C ARG A 98 -3.47 31.49 0.63
N LEU A 99 -4.14 32.24 1.51
CA LEU A 99 -4.14 32.01 2.97
C LEU A 99 -5.07 30.88 3.43
N ALA A 100 -6.19 30.67 2.74
CA ALA A 100 -7.06 29.50 2.92
C ALA A 100 -6.36 28.24 2.43
N GLY A 101 -5.53 28.30 1.39
CA GLY A 101 -4.60 27.23 1.01
C GLY A 101 -3.65 26.87 2.16
N TYR A 102 -2.96 27.84 2.77
CA TYR A 102 -2.09 27.57 3.93
C TYR A 102 -2.83 27.00 5.15
N LYS A 103 -4.02 27.53 5.49
CA LYS A 103 -4.82 27.02 6.61
C LYS A 103 -5.42 25.64 6.30
N LEU A 104 -5.76 25.37 5.05
CA LEU A 104 -6.20 24.06 4.57
C LEU A 104 -5.04 23.06 4.63
N HIS A 105 -3.84 23.47 4.18
CA HIS A 105 -2.60 22.70 4.28
C HIS A 105 -2.27 22.34 5.74
N GLU A 106 -2.38 23.29 6.67
CA GLU A 106 -2.16 23.04 8.09
C GLU A 106 -3.21 22.07 8.66
N LYS A 107 -4.48 22.21 8.27
CA LYS A 107 -5.57 21.30 8.68
C LYS A 107 -5.38 19.89 8.12
N ILE A 108 -5.01 19.76 6.85
CA ILE A 108 -4.70 18.49 6.19
C ILE A 108 -3.52 17.83 6.89
N GLY A 109 -2.41 18.56 7.10
CA GLY A 109 -1.23 18.03 7.79
C GLY A 109 -1.55 17.56 9.21
N LYS A 110 -2.33 18.33 9.97
CA LYS A 110 -2.81 17.94 11.33
C LYS A 110 -3.71 16.71 11.29
N ALA A 111 -4.58 16.60 10.30
CA ALA A 111 -5.52 15.50 10.19
C ALA A 111 -4.88 14.20 9.71
N LEU A 112 -3.99 14.26 8.73
CA LEU A 112 -3.15 13.13 8.34
C LEU A 112 -2.31 12.66 9.54
N ARG A 113 -1.86 13.60 10.40
CA ARG A 113 -1.14 13.28 11.62
C ARG A 113 -2.00 12.51 12.65
N ALA A 114 -3.30 12.74 12.71
CA ALA A 114 -4.21 12.07 13.66
C ALA A 114 -4.32 10.54 13.45
N ARG A 115 -4.02 10.04 12.25
CA ARG A 115 -3.90 8.59 11.95
C ARG A 115 -2.61 8.25 11.20
N ALA A 116 -1.53 8.97 11.54
CA ALA A 116 -0.25 8.85 10.85
C ALA A 116 0.33 7.43 10.83
N GLY A 117 -0.01 6.58 11.81
CA GLY A 117 0.57 5.23 11.91
C GLY A 117 0.34 4.37 10.66
N ALA A 118 -0.89 4.33 10.15
CA ALA A 118 -1.22 3.52 8.97
C ALA A 118 -0.58 4.08 7.70
N ILE A 119 -0.65 5.40 7.50
CA ILE A 119 -0.07 6.07 6.32
C ILE A 119 1.45 5.98 6.35
N ARG A 120 2.10 6.16 7.51
CA ARG A 120 3.56 6.00 7.65
C ARG A 120 3.99 4.57 7.33
N LYS A 121 3.25 3.57 7.81
CA LYS A 121 3.53 2.17 7.49
C LYS A 121 3.39 1.89 5.99
N ALA A 122 2.32 2.38 5.37
CA ALA A 122 2.12 2.24 3.93
C ALA A 122 3.21 2.98 3.11
N LEU A 123 3.64 4.16 3.57
CA LEU A 123 4.75 4.91 2.96
C LEU A 123 6.08 4.15 3.05
N THR A 124 6.37 3.54 4.20
CA THR A 124 7.56 2.69 4.35
C THR A 124 7.51 1.49 3.41
N GLU A 125 6.37 0.83 3.28
CA GLU A 125 6.21 -0.29 2.35
C GLU A 125 6.38 0.16 0.89
N TYR A 126 5.77 1.30 0.51
CA TYR A 126 5.96 1.90 -0.80
C TYR A 126 7.44 2.17 -1.09
N ASN A 127 8.17 2.84 -0.19
CA ASN A 127 9.59 3.17 -0.40
C ASN A 127 10.45 1.92 -0.52
N LYS A 128 10.14 0.87 0.25
CA LYS A 128 10.81 -0.42 0.16
C LYS A 128 10.60 -1.05 -1.22
N CYS A 129 9.35 -1.19 -1.67
CA CYS A 129 9.06 -1.76 -2.99
C CYS A 129 9.61 -0.89 -4.13
N ALA A 130 9.58 0.44 -4.00
CA ALA A 130 10.13 1.39 -4.96
C ALA A 130 11.63 1.20 -5.19
N ALA A 131 12.39 0.90 -4.13
CA ALA A 131 13.82 0.64 -4.19
C ALA A 131 14.18 -0.73 -4.81
N GLU A 132 13.26 -1.71 -4.73
CA GLU A 132 13.45 -3.06 -5.28
C GLU A 132 13.21 -3.14 -6.80
N LEU A 133 12.64 -2.09 -7.40
CA LEU A 133 12.42 -2.00 -8.85
C LEU A 133 13.71 -1.69 -9.63
N THR A 134 13.71 -2.06 -10.92
CA THR A 134 14.79 -1.75 -11.86
C THR A 134 14.20 -1.03 -13.09
N PRO A 135 14.42 0.29 -13.26
CA PRO A 135 15.17 1.19 -12.37
C PRO A 135 14.41 1.50 -11.06
N PRO A 136 15.13 1.83 -9.97
CA PRO A 136 14.49 2.23 -8.72
C PRO A 136 13.62 3.48 -8.89
N ARG A 137 12.46 3.49 -8.23
CA ARG A 137 11.55 4.64 -8.21
C ARG A 137 11.91 5.60 -7.06
N PRO A 138 11.61 6.90 -7.17
CA PRO A 138 11.93 7.86 -6.12
C PRO A 138 11.17 7.56 -4.84
N GLU A 139 11.88 7.67 -3.71
CA GLU A 139 11.28 7.59 -2.39
C GLU A 139 10.38 8.80 -2.13
N LEU A 140 9.27 8.56 -1.43
CA LEU A 140 8.35 9.61 -0.98
C LEU A 140 8.58 9.87 0.50
N SER A 141 8.64 11.15 0.86
CA SER A 141 8.64 11.62 2.24
C SER A 141 7.22 11.96 2.71
N TRP A 142 7.05 12.09 4.02
CA TRP A 142 5.78 12.56 4.58
C TRP A 142 5.39 13.96 4.09
N ASN A 143 6.38 14.83 3.83
CA ASN A 143 6.12 16.16 3.33
C ASN A 143 5.59 16.12 1.89
N ASP A 144 6.14 15.23 1.05
CA ASP A 144 5.68 15.05 -0.33
C ASP A 144 4.21 14.61 -0.35
N ILE A 145 3.82 13.69 0.54
CA ILE A 145 2.40 13.30 0.69
C ILE A 145 1.54 14.51 1.06
N VAL A 146 1.95 15.31 2.04
CA VAL A 146 1.17 16.49 2.47
C VAL A 146 1.07 17.52 1.34
N GLU A 147 2.16 17.75 0.60
CA GLU A 147 2.22 18.69 -0.52
C GLU A 147 1.30 18.23 -1.67
N MET A 148 1.42 16.97 -2.11
CA MET A 148 0.60 16.40 -3.18
C MET A 148 -0.89 16.40 -2.85
N VAL A 149 -1.23 16.13 -1.59
CA VAL A 149 -2.60 16.22 -1.10
C VAL A 149 -3.13 17.66 -1.09
N SER A 150 -2.26 18.61 -0.74
CA SER A 150 -2.64 20.01 -0.53
C SER A 150 -2.86 20.79 -1.82
N LEU A 151 -2.16 20.42 -2.90
CA LEU A 151 -2.26 21.09 -4.19
C LEU A 151 -3.59 20.82 -4.91
N ALA A 152 -4.47 19.97 -4.35
CA ALA A 152 -5.62 19.37 -5.06
C ALA A 152 -5.24 18.57 -6.33
N ASP A 153 -3.96 18.58 -6.71
CA ASP A 153 -3.30 17.70 -7.67
C ASP A 153 -3.09 16.31 -7.06
N PHE A 154 -4.19 15.59 -6.81
CA PHE A 154 -4.13 14.14 -6.66
C PHE A 154 -3.81 13.44 -7.99
N ASP A 155 -2.88 14.00 -8.78
CA ASP A 155 -2.34 13.45 -10.02
C ASP A 155 -1.20 12.43 -9.73
N LEU A 156 -0.89 12.15 -8.45
CA LEU A 156 -0.07 10.98 -8.03
C LEU A 156 -0.60 9.68 -8.67
N LEU A 157 -1.93 9.63 -8.87
CA LEU A 157 -2.69 8.58 -9.56
C LEU A 157 -2.37 8.40 -11.05
N ARG A 158 -1.92 9.46 -11.72
CA ARG A 158 -1.83 9.46 -13.19
C ARG A 158 -0.62 8.68 -13.68
N ASN A 159 0.49 8.75 -12.94
CA ASN A 159 1.72 8.04 -13.28
C ASN A 159 1.64 6.53 -13.01
N ALA A 160 0.76 6.08 -12.09
CA ALA A 160 0.53 4.65 -11.85
C ALA A 160 -0.33 3.99 -12.93
N ARG A 161 -1.19 4.76 -13.60
CA ARG A 161 -2.09 4.30 -14.67
C ARG A 161 -1.50 4.39 -16.08
N GLN A 162 -0.38 5.08 -16.25
CA GLN A 162 0.32 5.17 -17.54
C GLN A 162 1.22 3.95 -17.82
N ASP A 163 1.40 3.06 -16.85
CA ASP A 163 2.13 1.79 -16.98
C ASP A 163 1.16 0.57 -17.16
N ILE A 164 -0.03 0.78 -17.78
CA ILE A 164 -0.96 -0.28 -18.24
C ILE A 164 -0.98 -0.30 -19.77
#